data_AF-A0A1H8X103-F1
#
_entry.id   AF-A0A1H8X103-F1
#
_cell.length_a   1.000
_cell.length_b   1.000
_cell.length_c   1.000
_cell.angle_alpha   90.00
_cell.angle_beta   90.00
_cell.angle_gamma   90.00
#
_symmetry.space_group_name_H-M   'P 1'
#
loop_
_entity.id
_entity.type
_entity.pdbx_description
1 polymer ?
#
loop_
_entity_poly.entity_id
_entity_poly.type
_entity_poly.pdbx_seq_one_letter_code
_entity_poly.pdbx_strand_id
1 'polypeptide(L)'
;MFKKVVPVCLAAILLAGCCYAQKRIVWLDSDTANEMDDLYAITYLLKDAGVNVVGLSSAHFNNADMLVGEKWHYYPTKNINTVQLSQDLNEEMLKLMGRTDIPHPLGGRGTIGHAWGGKEPVLSAAEKGIIATVHQLKAGEKLDVLCIGAASNLASAIQADTSIIPHIRVYLLAARYFSDRKVWDKSEFNVRNDLNAFDLLLNCKGLDLTIMPINTAIALKFDRAVCRDNLKDKGKLGQLLYNRWDFVEAGQTWIMWDLALVMAYLDPAKAEKISALVPPENDAREISVYKTIDATKMQADFWNRMEGK
;
A
#
# COMPACT_ATOMS: atom_id res chain seq x y z
N MET A 1 5.34 50.20 -62.99
CA MET A 1 5.33 49.88 -61.53
C MET A 1 4.50 48.62 -61.32
N PHE A 2 5.13 47.45 -61.24
CA PHE A 2 4.46 46.19 -60.84
C PHE A 2 5.05 45.78 -59.49
N LYS A 3 4.26 45.82 -58.42
CA LYS A 3 4.65 45.30 -57.10
C LYS A 3 4.36 43.80 -57.06
N LYS A 4 5.41 42.99 -56.98
CA LYS A 4 5.32 41.55 -56.67
C LYS A 4 4.97 41.39 -55.18
N VAL A 5 3.91 40.66 -54.89
CA VAL A 5 3.60 40.16 -53.55
C VAL A 5 4.18 38.75 -53.45
N VAL A 6 5.10 38.54 -52.51
CA VAL A 6 5.64 37.21 -52.17
C VAL A 6 4.84 36.68 -50.98
N PRO A 7 4.28 35.46 -51.02
CA PRO A 7 3.61 34.89 -49.86
C PRO A 7 4.68 34.31 -48.93
N VAL A 8 4.68 34.77 -47.67
CA VAL A 8 5.47 34.17 -46.59
C VAL A 8 4.63 33.04 -46.00
N CYS A 9 5.03 31.79 -46.27
CA CYS A 9 4.48 30.64 -45.57
C CYS A 9 5.07 30.57 -44.16
N LEU A 10 4.26 30.87 -43.15
CA LEU A 10 4.59 30.58 -41.75
C LEU A 10 4.43 29.07 -41.51
N ALA A 11 5.53 28.35 -41.40
CA ALA A 11 5.53 26.97 -40.92
C ALA A 11 5.40 26.99 -39.39
N ALA A 12 4.24 26.62 -38.85
CA ALA A 12 4.06 26.39 -37.44
C ALA A 12 4.73 25.06 -37.05
N ILE A 13 5.88 25.13 -36.41
CA ILE A 13 6.55 23.98 -35.80
C ILE A 13 5.78 23.65 -34.51
N LEU A 14 4.91 22.64 -34.58
CA LEU A 14 4.34 22.00 -33.39
C LEU A 14 5.46 21.25 -32.67
N LEU A 15 6.04 21.88 -31.65
CA LEU A 15 6.86 21.20 -30.66
C LEU A 15 5.95 20.26 -29.86
N ALA A 16 5.82 19.03 -30.32
CA ALA A 16 5.31 17.93 -29.52
C ALA A 16 6.34 17.68 -28.41
N GLY A 17 6.19 18.40 -27.28
CA GLY A 17 6.89 18.06 -26.06
C GLY A 17 6.45 16.67 -25.64
N CYS A 18 7.32 15.67 -25.79
CA CYS A 18 7.16 14.41 -25.09
C CYS A 18 7.29 14.71 -23.59
N CYS A 19 6.17 15.03 -22.94
CA CYS A 19 6.07 14.99 -21.50
C CYS A 19 6.27 13.52 -21.12
N TYR A 20 7.49 13.12 -20.80
CA TYR A 20 7.70 11.85 -20.11
C TYR A 20 6.90 11.96 -18.81
N ALA A 21 5.81 11.20 -18.71
CA ALA A 21 5.06 11.10 -17.48
C ALA A 21 6.04 10.67 -16.39
N GLN A 22 6.24 11.53 -15.39
CA GLN A 22 7.14 11.24 -14.29
C GLN A 22 6.68 9.95 -13.60
N LYS A 23 7.58 8.98 -13.43
CA LYS A 23 7.25 7.74 -12.72
C LYS A 23 6.80 8.09 -11.31
N ARG A 24 5.71 7.47 -10.87
CA ARG A 24 5.22 7.59 -9.49
C ARG A 24 6.29 7.10 -8.53
N ILE A 25 6.62 7.89 -7.52
CA ILE A 25 7.59 7.54 -6.47
C ILE A 25 6.80 6.89 -5.34
N VAL A 26 7.11 5.63 -5.00
CA VAL A 26 6.29 4.80 -4.12
C VAL A 26 7.08 4.29 -2.93
N TRP A 27 6.50 4.42 -1.74
CA TRP A 27 6.91 3.72 -0.53
C TRP A 27 5.82 2.72 -0.14
N LEU A 28 6.16 1.45 0.03
CA LEU A 28 5.23 0.42 0.52
C LEU A 28 5.55 0.10 1.98
N ASP A 29 4.55 0.13 2.84
CA ASP A 29 4.61 -0.23 4.26
C ASP A 29 3.67 -1.42 4.50
N SER A 30 4.24 -2.56 4.85
CA SER A 30 3.55 -3.86 4.79
C SER A 30 3.91 -4.71 5.99
N ASP A 31 2.89 -5.31 6.62
CA ASP A 31 3.03 -6.32 7.65
C ASP A 31 3.18 -7.71 7.02
N THR A 32 4.07 -7.83 6.03
CA THR A 32 4.29 -8.94 5.09
C THR A 32 4.17 -10.35 5.66
N ALA A 33 4.55 -10.54 6.92
CA ALA A 33 4.48 -11.83 7.58
C ALA A 33 3.12 -12.15 8.24
N ASN A 34 2.14 -11.26 8.19
CA ASN A 34 0.81 -11.48 8.73
C ASN A 34 0.02 -12.45 7.85
N GLU A 35 -0.30 -12.04 6.62
CA GLU A 35 -1.15 -12.81 5.72
C GLU A 35 -0.41 -13.21 4.43
N MET A 36 -1.16 -13.54 3.37
CA MET A 36 -0.60 -14.02 2.12
C MET A 36 -0.61 -12.95 1.03
N ASP A 37 -1.61 -12.08 1.03
CA ASP A 37 -1.86 -11.09 -0.01
C ASP A 37 -0.85 -9.95 -0.04
N ASP A 38 -0.14 -9.65 1.05
CA ASP A 38 1.06 -8.81 1.04
C ASP A 38 2.08 -9.27 -0.01
N LEU A 39 2.38 -10.57 -0.07
CA LEU A 39 3.38 -11.09 -0.99
C LEU A 39 2.92 -10.93 -2.45
N TYR A 40 1.63 -11.08 -2.69
CA TYR A 40 1.03 -10.85 -4.01
C TYR A 40 1.07 -9.36 -4.36
N ALA A 41 0.77 -8.48 -3.41
CA ALA A 41 0.82 -7.03 -3.55
C ALA A 41 2.24 -6.52 -3.87
N ILE A 42 3.25 -6.98 -3.10
CA ILE A 42 4.67 -6.69 -3.34
C ILE A 42 5.08 -7.20 -4.73
N THR A 43 4.74 -8.45 -5.06
CA THR A 43 5.08 -9.04 -6.38
C THR A 43 4.52 -8.20 -7.52
N TYR A 44 3.24 -7.83 -7.42
CA TYR A 44 2.56 -7.05 -8.45
C TYR A 44 3.15 -5.65 -8.59
N LEU A 45 3.44 -4.98 -7.47
CA LEU A 45 4.03 -3.64 -7.45
C LEU A 45 5.44 -3.63 -8.05
N LEU A 46 6.31 -4.56 -7.63
CA LEU A 46 7.72 -4.58 -8.05
C LEU A 46 7.91 -5.03 -9.51
N LYS A 47 6.91 -5.70 -10.10
CA LYS A 47 6.86 -6.00 -11.54
C LYS A 47 6.37 -4.83 -12.40
N ASP A 48 5.90 -3.73 -11.81
CA ASP A 48 5.45 -2.56 -12.57
C ASP A 48 6.65 -1.67 -12.98
N ALA A 49 6.97 -1.61 -14.27
CA ALA A 49 8.04 -0.73 -14.75
C ALA A 49 7.68 0.77 -14.72
N GLY A 50 6.40 1.10 -14.52
CA GLY A 50 5.86 2.47 -14.48
C GLY A 50 5.94 3.14 -13.11
N VAL A 51 6.41 2.43 -12.08
CA VAL A 51 6.63 3.00 -10.73
C VAL A 51 8.09 2.92 -10.32
N ASN A 52 8.49 3.87 -9.48
CA ASN A 52 9.77 3.89 -8.81
C ASN A 52 9.53 3.57 -7.33
N VAL A 53 9.66 2.30 -6.96
CA VAL A 53 9.58 1.90 -5.54
C VAL A 53 10.89 2.27 -4.85
N VAL A 54 10.82 3.23 -3.93
CA VAL A 54 11.96 3.80 -3.21
C VAL A 54 12.06 3.32 -1.77
N GLY A 55 11.07 2.55 -1.30
CA GLY A 55 11.11 1.93 0.03
C GLY A 55 10.12 0.79 0.18
N LEU A 56 10.50 -0.22 0.96
CA LEU A 56 9.64 -1.30 1.45
C LEU A 56 9.88 -1.51 2.96
N SER A 57 9.08 -0.87 3.82
CA SER A 57 9.21 -1.04 5.26
C SER A 57 8.33 -2.14 5.81
N SER A 58 8.78 -2.74 6.92
CA SER A 58 8.01 -3.72 7.69
C SER A 58 7.09 -3.03 8.70
N ALA A 59 5.81 -3.36 8.67
CA ALA A 59 4.84 -3.00 9.70
C ALA A 59 4.65 -4.15 10.70
N HIS A 60 4.19 -3.82 11.91
CA HIS A 60 3.83 -4.81 12.91
C HIS A 60 2.38 -5.28 12.74
N PHE A 61 2.08 -6.46 13.26
CA PHE A 61 0.72 -7.02 13.32
C PHE A 61 0.38 -7.55 14.73
N ASN A 62 0.89 -6.85 15.76
CA ASN A 62 0.62 -7.14 17.17
C ASN A 62 -0.86 -7.00 17.52
N ASN A 63 -1.58 -8.12 17.59
CA ASN A 63 -2.96 -8.16 18.02
C ASN A 63 -3.13 -8.87 19.37
N ALA A 64 -4.28 -8.65 20.02
CA ALA A 64 -4.57 -9.15 21.35
C ALA A 64 -4.62 -10.69 21.43
N ASP A 65 -4.99 -11.38 20.35
CA ASP A 65 -5.09 -12.85 20.34
C ASP A 65 -3.71 -13.49 20.53
N MET A 66 -2.63 -12.81 20.10
CA MET A 66 -1.26 -13.27 20.34
C MET A 66 -0.86 -13.31 21.81
N LEU A 67 -1.59 -12.63 22.71
CA LEU A 67 -1.29 -12.67 24.15
C LEU A 67 -1.78 -13.95 24.82
N VAL A 68 -2.76 -14.63 24.21
CA VAL A 68 -3.45 -15.78 24.81
C VAL A 68 -3.32 -17.06 23.97
N GLY A 69 -3.21 -16.95 22.65
CA GLY A 69 -2.96 -18.09 21.77
C GLY A 69 -1.51 -18.52 21.85
N GLU A 70 -1.23 -19.82 21.72
CA GLU A 70 0.15 -20.33 21.64
C GLU A 70 0.81 -20.04 20.28
N LYS A 71 -0.04 -19.87 19.25
CA LYS A 71 0.38 -19.58 17.89
C LYS A 71 -0.53 -18.56 17.22
N TRP A 72 0.05 -17.80 16.29
CA TRP A 72 -0.63 -17.02 15.27
C TRP A 72 -0.22 -17.58 13.91
N HIS A 73 -1.15 -18.21 13.19
CA HIS A 73 -0.82 -19.15 12.12
C HIS A 73 0.20 -20.19 12.62
N TYR A 74 1.33 -20.36 11.92
CA TYR A 74 2.43 -21.22 12.39
C TYR A 74 3.47 -20.51 13.27
N TYR A 75 3.35 -19.20 13.53
CA TYR A 75 4.30 -18.51 14.41
C TYR A 75 3.98 -18.78 15.88
N PRO A 76 4.96 -19.22 16.69
CA PRO A 76 4.81 -19.18 18.14
C PRO A 76 4.65 -17.74 18.61
N THR A 77 3.65 -17.48 19.44
CA THR A 77 3.37 -16.13 19.96
C THR A 77 4.28 -15.74 21.12
N LYS A 78 4.85 -16.72 21.81
CA LYS A 78 5.78 -16.49 22.94
C LYS A 78 6.99 -15.67 22.46
N ASN A 79 7.11 -14.45 22.97
CA ASN A 79 8.16 -13.48 22.60
C ASN A 79 8.21 -13.16 21.10
N ILE A 80 7.07 -13.28 20.40
CA ILE A 80 6.99 -12.99 18.97
C ILE A 80 7.43 -11.56 18.66
N ASN A 81 8.16 -11.39 17.55
CA ASN A 81 8.57 -10.09 17.03
C ASN A 81 8.00 -9.93 15.61
N THR A 82 6.74 -9.54 15.54
CA THR A 82 5.95 -9.48 14.29
C THR A 82 6.62 -8.62 13.21
N VAL A 83 7.13 -7.44 13.57
CA VAL A 83 7.82 -6.55 12.63
C VAL A 83 9.10 -7.18 12.05
N GLN A 84 9.85 -7.97 12.84
CA GLN A 84 11.02 -8.68 12.31
C GLN A 84 10.62 -9.81 11.38
N LEU A 85 9.53 -10.53 11.66
CA LEU A 85 9.02 -11.55 10.74
C LEU A 85 8.66 -10.92 9.39
N SER A 86 7.98 -9.76 9.39
CA SER A 86 7.67 -9.01 8.16
C SER A 86 8.94 -8.53 7.45
N GLN A 87 9.95 -8.09 8.21
CA GLN A 87 11.25 -7.67 7.67
C GLN A 87 11.97 -8.81 6.96
N ASP A 88 12.07 -9.98 7.60
CA ASP A 88 12.73 -11.15 7.05
C ASP A 88 12.07 -11.59 5.73
N LEU A 89 10.72 -11.53 5.67
CA LEU A 89 9.98 -11.89 4.48
C LEU A 89 10.06 -10.83 3.38
N ASN A 90 10.14 -9.54 3.72
CA ASN A 90 10.46 -8.47 2.78
C ASN A 90 11.83 -8.70 2.12
N GLU A 91 12.85 -9.01 2.91
CA GLU A 91 14.20 -9.30 2.42
C GLU A 91 14.24 -10.53 1.51
N GLU A 92 13.51 -11.60 1.87
CA GLU A 92 13.38 -12.78 1.02
C GLU A 92 12.71 -12.44 -0.32
N MET A 93 11.60 -11.69 -0.30
CA MET A 93 10.88 -11.26 -1.51
C MET A 93 11.80 -10.41 -2.41
N LEU A 94 12.46 -9.38 -1.86
CA LEU A 94 13.37 -8.53 -2.61
C LEU A 94 14.53 -9.34 -3.22
N LYS A 95 15.08 -10.30 -2.48
CA LYS A 95 16.13 -11.19 -2.99
C LYS A 95 15.65 -12.06 -4.14
N LEU A 96 14.47 -12.68 -4.02
CA LEU A 96 13.89 -13.53 -5.06
C LEU A 96 13.53 -12.73 -6.32
N MET A 97 13.17 -11.47 -6.16
CA MET A 97 12.84 -10.56 -7.26
C MET A 97 14.04 -9.80 -7.82
N GLY A 98 15.24 -9.98 -7.25
CA GLY A 98 16.46 -9.27 -7.69
C GLY A 98 16.39 -7.76 -7.44
N ARG A 99 15.65 -7.33 -6.41
CA ARG A 99 15.38 -5.93 -6.07
C ARG A 99 15.95 -5.50 -4.71
N THR A 100 17.07 -6.08 -4.30
CA THR A 100 17.77 -5.69 -3.05
C THR A 100 18.34 -4.27 -3.09
N ASP A 101 18.26 -3.59 -4.25
CA ASP A 101 18.53 -2.16 -4.41
C ASP A 101 17.52 -1.28 -3.67
N ILE A 102 16.31 -1.77 -3.42
CA ILE A 102 15.25 -1.01 -2.72
C ILE A 102 15.59 -0.94 -1.23
N PRO A 103 15.66 0.26 -0.62
CA PRO A 103 15.74 0.41 0.83
C PRO A 103 14.58 -0.29 1.54
N HIS A 104 14.88 -1.10 2.56
CA HIS A 104 13.88 -1.89 3.29
C HIS A 104 14.07 -1.76 4.79
N PRO A 105 13.85 -0.57 5.38
CA PRO A 105 14.13 -0.34 6.79
C PRO A 105 13.12 -1.03 7.71
N LEU A 106 13.63 -1.51 8.86
CA LEU A 106 12.81 -2.08 9.93
C LEU A 106 11.87 -1.03 10.52
N GLY A 107 10.58 -1.38 10.65
CA GLY A 107 9.58 -0.52 11.27
C GLY A 107 9.53 -0.54 12.79
N GLY A 108 8.56 0.20 13.31
CA GLY A 108 8.27 0.30 14.73
C GLY A 108 7.69 -1.00 15.29
N ARG A 109 8.05 -1.33 16.53
CA ARG A 109 7.62 -2.58 17.18
C ARG A 109 6.18 -2.57 17.71
N GLY A 110 5.43 -1.48 17.54
CA GLY A 110 4.10 -1.34 18.11
C GLY A 110 3.43 -0.04 17.69
N THR A 111 2.33 0.26 18.39
CA THR A 111 1.43 1.36 18.07
C THR A 111 2.01 2.71 18.46
N ILE A 112 1.59 3.77 17.77
CA ILE A 112 1.78 5.13 18.28
C ILE A 112 0.94 5.34 19.55
N GLY A 113 1.45 6.18 20.45
CA GLY A 113 0.83 6.43 21.75
C GLY A 113 0.67 5.16 22.60
N HIS A 114 -0.47 5.04 23.28
CA HIS A 114 -0.76 3.94 24.20
C HIS A 114 -2.14 3.32 23.94
N ALA A 115 -2.42 2.18 24.59
CA ALA A 115 -3.69 1.47 24.46
C ALA A 115 -4.94 2.28 24.83
N TRP A 116 -4.79 3.39 25.57
CA TRP A 116 -5.86 4.32 25.95
C TRP A 116 -5.82 5.65 25.17
N GLY A 117 -5.00 5.74 24.11
CA GLY A 117 -4.82 6.94 23.28
C GLY A 117 -3.40 7.51 23.34
N GLY A 118 -3.15 8.52 22.51
CA GLY A 118 -1.85 9.19 22.38
C GLY A 118 -1.47 9.43 20.93
N LYS A 119 -0.39 10.21 20.72
CA LYS A 119 0.18 10.50 19.39
C LYS A 119 1.71 10.48 19.39
N GLU A 120 2.29 9.89 20.43
CA GLU A 120 3.72 9.73 20.60
C GLU A 120 4.24 8.79 19.49
N PRO A 121 5.18 9.24 18.65
CA PRO A 121 5.67 8.43 17.54
C PRO A 121 6.49 7.24 18.05
N VAL A 122 6.44 6.14 17.30
CA VAL A 122 7.34 5.00 17.49
C VAL A 122 8.56 5.22 16.62
N LEU A 123 9.68 5.57 17.26
CA LEU A 123 10.94 5.80 16.56
C LEU A 123 11.43 4.50 15.91
N SER A 124 11.66 4.54 14.59
CA SER A 124 12.10 3.38 13.82
C SER A 124 12.99 3.78 12.65
N ALA A 125 13.58 2.80 11.97
CA ALA A 125 14.30 3.10 10.73
C ALA A 125 13.33 3.44 9.59
N ALA A 126 12.13 2.84 9.58
CA ALA A 126 11.09 3.12 8.59
C ALA A 126 10.58 4.56 8.67
N GLU A 127 10.26 5.04 9.86
CA GLU A 127 9.82 6.42 10.09
C GLU A 127 10.85 7.44 9.55
N LYS A 128 12.11 7.28 9.94
CA LYS A 128 13.22 8.12 9.44
C LYS A 128 13.40 7.99 7.93
N GLY A 129 13.24 6.79 7.39
CA GLY A 129 13.36 6.51 5.95
C GLY A 129 12.32 7.24 5.12
N ILE A 130 11.07 7.27 5.58
CA ILE A 130 9.97 8.02 4.93
C ILE A 130 10.30 9.52 4.93
N ILE A 131 10.66 10.08 6.09
CA ILE A 131 11.01 11.51 6.22
C ILE A 131 12.18 11.88 5.31
N ALA A 132 13.27 11.09 5.35
CA ALA A 132 14.45 11.32 4.53
C ALA A 132 14.13 11.26 3.03
N THR A 133 13.27 10.33 2.62
CA THR A 133 12.83 10.21 1.22
C THR A 133 12.06 11.44 0.77
N VAL A 134 11.14 11.94 1.60
CA VAL A 134 10.37 13.15 1.29
C VAL A 134 11.27 14.38 1.14
N HIS A 135 12.25 14.55 2.02
CA HIS A 135 13.20 15.67 1.95
C HIS A 135 14.16 15.61 0.75
N GLN A 136 14.26 14.46 0.09
CA GLN A 136 15.06 14.29 -1.13
C GLN A 136 14.26 14.48 -2.41
N LEU A 137 12.93 14.65 -2.31
CA LEU A 137 12.06 14.92 -3.46
C LEU A 137 12.44 16.25 -4.12
N LYS A 138 12.41 16.26 -5.45
CA LYS A 138 12.55 17.50 -6.21
C LYS A 138 11.26 18.30 -6.18
N ALA A 139 11.35 19.58 -6.54
CA ALA A 139 10.19 20.45 -6.64
C ALA A 139 9.12 19.84 -7.55
N GLY A 140 7.89 19.73 -7.04
CA GLY A 140 6.74 19.16 -7.74
C GLY A 140 6.58 17.64 -7.63
N GLU A 141 7.58 16.92 -7.12
CA GLU A 141 7.45 15.49 -6.85
C GLU A 141 6.65 15.24 -5.56
N LYS A 142 5.96 14.10 -5.51
CA LYS A 142 5.30 13.60 -4.31
C LYS A 142 5.66 12.13 -4.08
N LEU A 143 5.73 11.74 -2.82
CA LEU A 143 5.85 10.34 -2.40
C LEU A 143 4.46 9.74 -2.18
N ASP A 144 4.19 8.62 -2.84
CA ASP A 144 2.97 7.85 -2.63
C ASP A 144 3.27 6.77 -1.59
N VAL A 145 2.69 6.90 -0.40
CA VAL A 145 2.87 5.94 0.68
C VAL A 145 1.67 5.01 0.71
N LEU A 146 1.91 3.75 0.40
CA LEU A 146 0.92 2.68 0.44
C LEU A 146 1.10 1.92 1.75
N CYS A 147 0.10 1.97 2.62
CA CYS A 147 0.07 1.21 3.86
C CYS A 147 -0.92 0.05 3.69
N ILE A 148 -0.39 -1.16 3.62
CA ILE A 148 -1.17 -2.42 3.59
C ILE A 148 -1.13 -3.17 4.93
N GLY A 149 -0.33 -2.70 5.89
CA GLY A 149 -0.42 -3.09 7.30
C GLY A 149 -0.87 -1.95 8.21
N ALA A 150 -0.60 -2.09 9.52
CA ALA A 150 -0.81 -1.03 10.51
C ALA A 150 -0.02 0.25 10.15
N ALA A 151 -0.69 1.41 10.14
CA ALA A 151 -0.13 2.67 9.66
C ALA A 151 0.83 3.37 10.65
N SER A 152 1.35 2.65 11.63
CA SER A 152 2.15 3.17 12.75
C SER A 152 3.42 3.86 12.28
N ASN A 153 4.09 3.32 11.25
CA ASN A 153 5.31 3.90 10.68
C ASN A 153 5.05 5.28 10.04
N LEU A 154 4.02 5.37 9.19
CA LEU A 154 3.65 6.62 8.53
C LEU A 154 3.14 7.66 9.53
N ALA A 155 2.28 7.26 10.47
CA ALA A 155 1.77 8.17 11.48
C ALA A 155 2.91 8.69 12.38
N SER A 156 3.89 7.86 12.71
CA SER A 156 5.11 8.27 13.41
C SER A 156 5.92 9.27 12.60
N ALA A 157 6.09 9.06 11.29
CA ALA A 157 6.80 9.98 10.40
C ALA A 157 6.13 11.35 10.32
N ILE A 158 4.81 11.40 10.18
CA ILE A 158 4.04 12.66 10.17
C ILE A 158 4.17 13.39 11.51
N GLN A 159 4.15 12.66 12.62
CA GLN A 159 4.30 13.26 13.95
C GLN A 159 5.71 13.76 14.23
N ALA A 160 6.73 13.05 13.77
CA ALA A 160 8.12 13.46 13.90
C ALA A 160 8.45 14.67 13.01
N ASP A 161 7.85 14.75 11.81
CA ASP A 161 8.04 15.88 10.91
C ASP A 161 6.78 16.19 10.08
N THR A 162 5.98 17.13 10.57
CA THR A 162 4.76 17.57 9.88
C THR A 162 5.01 18.27 8.54
N SER A 163 6.25 18.69 8.23
CA SER A 163 6.57 19.35 6.95
C SER A 163 6.44 18.41 5.75
N ILE A 164 6.40 17.08 5.97
CA ILE A 164 6.24 16.10 4.90
C ILE A 164 4.82 16.05 4.31
N ILE A 165 3.80 16.50 5.07
CA ILE A 165 2.37 16.39 4.72
C ILE A 165 2.04 16.86 3.29
N PRO A 166 2.44 18.07 2.84
CA PRO A 166 2.12 18.54 1.48
C PRO A 166 2.81 17.72 0.37
N HIS A 167 3.83 16.95 0.69
CA HIS A 167 4.67 16.20 -0.25
C HIS A 167 4.33 14.71 -0.33
N ILE A 168 3.35 14.24 0.45
CA ILE A 168 2.91 12.83 0.42
C ILE A 168 1.47 12.69 -0.10
N ARG A 169 1.17 11.52 -0.67
CA ARG A 169 -0.17 11.01 -0.91
C ARG A 169 -0.28 9.64 -0.28
N VAL A 170 -1.33 9.43 0.50
CA VAL A 170 -1.48 8.24 1.33
C VAL A 170 -2.59 7.36 0.79
N TYR A 171 -2.27 6.08 0.63
CA TYR A 171 -3.18 5.04 0.18
C TYR A 171 -3.20 3.96 1.25
N LEU A 172 -4.32 3.77 1.91
CA LEU A 172 -4.41 2.94 3.11
C LEU A 172 -5.48 1.85 2.94
N LEU A 173 -5.15 0.60 3.24
CA LEU A 173 -6.12 -0.47 3.43
C LEU A 173 -6.58 -0.41 4.88
N ALA A 174 -7.81 0.03 5.11
CA ALA A 174 -8.32 0.23 6.47
C ALA A 174 -9.84 0.31 6.52
N ALA A 175 -10.37 -0.13 7.67
CA ALA A 175 -11.78 0.04 8.06
C ALA A 175 -12.79 -0.55 7.06
N ARG A 176 -14.08 -0.42 7.41
CA ARG A 176 -15.20 -0.61 6.49
C ARG A 176 -15.89 0.72 6.26
N TYR A 177 -16.42 0.91 5.05
CA TYR A 177 -17.26 2.05 4.71
C TYR A 177 -18.49 1.60 3.93
N PHE A 178 -19.66 1.92 4.46
CA PHE A 178 -20.96 1.60 3.87
C PHE A 178 -21.50 2.85 3.18
N SER A 179 -21.17 3.01 1.90
CA SER A 179 -21.43 4.24 1.13
C SER A 179 -22.91 4.61 0.97
N ASP A 180 -23.81 3.63 1.00
CA ASP A 180 -25.27 3.78 0.93
C ASP A 180 -25.83 4.55 2.13
N ARG A 181 -25.22 4.36 3.30
CA ARG A 181 -25.63 4.95 4.58
C ARG A 181 -24.60 5.89 5.19
N LYS A 182 -23.46 6.08 4.53
CA LYS A 182 -22.34 6.96 4.94
C LYS A 182 -21.82 6.64 6.34
N VAL A 183 -21.69 5.35 6.65
CA VAL A 183 -21.24 4.87 7.96
C VAL A 183 -19.87 4.21 7.84
N TRP A 184 -18.97 4.60 8.75
CA TRP A 184 -17.69 3.93 8.95
C TRP A 184 -17.79 2.88 10.06
N ASP A 185 -17.02 1.81 9.90
CA ASP A 185 -16.74 0.85 10.97
C ASP A 185 -15.22 0.63 11.05
N LYS A 186 -14.63 1.08 12.16
CA LYS A 186 -13.19 0.98 12.43
C LYS A 186 -12.75 -0.40 12.94
N SER A 187 -13.68 -1.34 13.12
CA SER A 187 -13.40 -2.69 13.60
C SER A 187 -12.79 -3.57 12.49
N GLU A 188 -11.58 -3.25 12.08
CA GLU A 188 -10.83 -3.90 11.01
C GLU A 188 -9.41 -4.22 11.52
N PHE A 189 -8.74 -5.24 10.96
CA PHE A 189 -7.49 -5.79 11.50
C PHE A 189 -6.37 -4.75 11.56
N ASN A 190 -6.04 -4.08 10.46
CA ASN A 190 -4.96 -3.09 10.42
C ASN A 190 -5.26 -1.89 11.32
N VAL A 191 -6.51 -1.42 11.33
CA VAL A 191 -6.95 -0.36 12.24
C VAL A 191 -6.92 -0.80 13.70
N ARG A 192 -7.26 -2.04 14.03
CA ARG A 192 -7.18 -2.56 15.41
C ARG A 192 -5.75 -2.74 15.89
N ASN A 193 -4.83 -3.01 14.97
CA ASN A 193 -3.41 -3.07 15.27
C ASN A 193 -2.86 -1.70 15.64
N ASP A 194 -3.36 -0.59 15.08
CA ASP A 194 -3.07 0.77 15.57
C ASP A 194 -4.20 1.78 15.28
N LEU A 195 -5.16 1.87 16.21
CA LEU A 195 -6.30 2.78 16.09
C LEU A 195 -5.85 4.24 16.22
N ASN A 196 -4.82 4.50 17.03
CA ASN A 196 -4.29 5.84 17.23
C ASN A 196 -3.67 6.37 15.93
N ALA A 197 -2.92 5.55 15.20
CA ALA A 197 -2.38 5.91 13.90
C ALA A 197 -3.49 6.20 12.89
N PHE A 198 -4.54 5.37 12.85
CA PHE A 198 -5.67 5.60 11.95
C PHE A 198 -6.37 6.93 12.26
N ASP A 199 -6.69 7.19 13.54
CA ASP A 199 -7.29 8.44 13.97
C ASP A 199 -6.39 9.65 13.69
N LEU A 200 -5.07 9.49 13.82
CA LEU A 200 -4.12 10.54 13.48
C LEU A 200 -4.21 10.91 12.00
N LEU A 201 -4.22 9.93 11.09
CA LEU A 201 -4.32 10.17 9.66
C LEU A 201 -5.66 10.82 9.27
N LEU A 202 -6.77 10.35 9.86
CA LEU A 202 -8.10 10.95 9.64
C LEU A 202 -8.16 12.41 10.10
N ASN A 203 -7.50 12.75 11.21
CA ASN A 203 -7.45 14.10 11.77
C ASN A 203 -6.38 14.99 11.12
N CYS A 204 -5.47 14.44 10.31
CA CYS A 204 -4.30 15.15 9.80
C CYS A 204 -4.70 16.16 8.71
N LYS A 205 -4.86 17.45 9.05
CA LYS A 205 -5.26 18.50 8.09
C LYS A 205 -4.27 18.61 6.93
N GLY A 206 -4.78 18.75 5.70
CA GLY A 206 -3.97 18.91 4.50
C GLY A 206 -3.39 17.60 3.93
N LEU A 207 -3.49 16.48 4.65
CA LEU A 207 -3.07 15.18 4.16
C LEU A 207 -3.95 14.72 2.98
N ASP A 208 -3.36 14.36 1.86
CA ASP A 208 -4.05 13.66 0.76
C ASP A 208 -4.19 12.19 1.13
N LEU A 209 -5.40 11.80 1.56
CA LEU A 209 -5.70 10.48 2.09
C LEU A 209 -6.76 9.78 1.21
N THR A 210 -6.39 8.60 0.73
CA THR A 210 -7.27 7.66 0.04
C THR A 210 -7.35 6.35 0.83
N ILE A 211 -8.56 5.91 1.16
CA ILE A 211 -8.79 4.64 1.86
C ILE A 211 -9.40 3.61 0.91
N MET A 212 -8.87 2.38 0.94
CA MET A 212 -9.54 1.17 0.46
C MET A 212 -10.23 0.49 1.64
N PRO A 213 -11.56 0.53 1.74
CA PRO A 213 -12.27 -0.22 2.76
C PRO A 213 -12.19 -1.72 2.50
N ILE A 214 -12.06 -2.54 3.54
CA ILE A 214 -11.97 -4.00 3.37
C ILE A 214 -13.24 -4.61 2.78
N ASN A 215 -14.41 -3.98 2.95
CA ASN A 215 -15.66 -4.41 2.35
C ASN A 215 -15.78 -4.05 0.85
N THR A 216 -14.90 -3.20 0.33
CA THR A 216 -14.72 -2.98 -1.11
C THR A 216 -13.69 -3.96 -1.66
N ALA A 217 -12.55 -4.11 -0.99
CA ALA A 217 -11.48 -5.01 -1.39
C ALA A 217 -11.88 -6.51 -1.38
N ILE A 218 -12.89 -6.90 -0.58
CA ILE A 218 -13.42 -8.27 -0.51
C ILE A 218 -13.85 -8.87 -1.86
N ALA A 219 -14.11 -8.02 -2.87
CA ALA A 219 -14.45 -8.47 -4.20
C ALA A 219 -13.30 -9.19 -4.91
N LEU A 220 -12.04 -8.88 -4.58
CA LEU A 220 -10.88 -9.55 -5.18
C LEU A 220 -10.58 -10.85 -4.43
N LYS A 221 -10.85 -12.00 -5.06
CA LYS A 221 -10.60 -13.32 -4.48
C LYS A 221 -9.83 -14.19 -5.44
N PHE A 222 -8.85 -14.93 -4.95
CA PHE A 222 -8.12 -15.91 -5.76
C PHE A 222 -8.51 -17.32 -5.35
N ASP A 223 -8.46 -18.23 -6.31
CA ASP A 223 -8.69 -19.66 -6.12
C ASP A 223 -7.36 -20.39 -6.00
N ARG A 224 -7.27 -21.32 -5.06
CA ARG A 224 -6.05 -22.05 -4.73
C ARG A 224 -5.56 -22.93 -5.88
N ALA A 225 -6.47 -23.60 -6.60
CA ALA A 225 -6.11 -24.44 -7.73
C ALA A 225 -5.60 -23.61 -8.91
N VAL A 226 -6.21 -22.46 -9.16
CA VAL A 226 -5.73 -21.49 -10.16
C VAL A 226 -4.34 -20.97 -9.78
N CYS A 227 -4.13 -20.60 -8.51
CA CYS A 227 -2.81 -20.20 -8.02
C CYS A 227 -1.77 -21.30 -8.20
N ARG A 228 -2.08 -22.55 -7.82
CA ARG A 228 -1.18 -23.70 -8.02
C ARG A 228 -0.75 -23.79 -9.48
N ASP A 229 -1.72 -23.77 -10.40
CA ASP A 229 -1.46 -24.01 -11.81
C ASP A 229 -0.67 -22.87 -12.46
N ASN A 230 -0.90 -21.62 -12.03
CA ASN A 230 -0.18 -20.44 -12.54
C ASN A 230 1.20 -20.23 -11.90
N LEU A 231 1.42 -20.70 -10.66
CA LEU A 231 2.65 -20.45 -9.90
C LEU A 231 3.68 -21.60 -9.97
N LYS A 232 3.25 -22.83 -10.31
CA LYS A 232 4.12 -24.03 -10.31
C LYS A 232 5.41 -23.88 -11.11
N ASP A 233 5.39 -23.12 -12.21
CA ASP A 233 6.53 -22.93 -13.11
C ASP A 233 7.21 -21.54 -12.94
N LYS A 234 6.87 -20.80 -11.87
CA LYS A 234 7.41 -19.45 -11.60
C LYS A 234 8.61 -19.45 -10.66
N GLY A 235 9.32 -20.58 -10.58
CA GLY A 235 10.53 -20.75 -9.79
C GLY A 235 10.29 -20.53 -8.29
N LYS A 236 11.33 -20.06 -7.59
CA LYS A 236 11.30 -19.86 -6.14
C LYS A 236 10.27 -18.84 -5.68
N LEU A 237 10.05 -17.77 -6.45
CA LEU A 237 9.00 -16.79 -6.15
C LEU A 237 7.61 -17.43 -6.21
N GLY A 238 7.32 -18.17 -7.29
CA GLY A 238 6.06 -18.91 -7.39
C GLY A 238 5.84 -19.91 -6.25
N GLN A 239 6.90 -20.62 -5.87
CA GLN A 239 6.87 -21.55 -4.75
C GLN A 239 6.61 -20.84 -3.41
N LEU A 240 7.26 -19.70 -3.15
CA LEU A 240 7.03 -18.91 -1.95
C LEU A 240 5.57 -18.44 -1.87
N LEU A 241 5.04 -17.87 -2.95
CA LEU A 241 3.65 -17.42 -3.05
C LEU A 241 2.66 -18.57 -2.81
N TYR A 242 2.90 -19.74 -3.41
CA TYR A 242 2.00 -20.88 -3.27
C TYR A 242 2.09 -21.53 -1.88
N ASN A 243 3.29 -21.71 -1.32
CA ASN A 243 3.48 -22.30 0.00
C ASN A 243 2.85 -21.44 1.11
N ARG A 244 2.72 -20.13 0.89
CA ARG A 244 2.08 -19.22 1.83
C ARG A 244 0.61 -19.57 2.11
N TRP A 245 -0.09 -20.20 1.15
CA TRP A 245 -1.46 -20.69 1.35
C TRP A 245 -1.54 -21.68 2.51
N ASP A 246 -0.60 -22.63 2.58
CA ASP A 246 -0.56 -23.59 3.68
C ASP A 246 -0.16 -22.90 4.98
N PHE A 247 0.81 -21.98 4.92
CA PHE A 247 1.27 -21.24 6.09
C PHE A 247 0.15 -20.45 6.78
N VAL A 248 -0.74 -19.80 6.03
CA VAL A 248 -1.86 -19.05 6.64
C VAL A 248 -3.11 -19.92 6.84
N GLU A 249 -2.99 -21.25 6.69
CA GLU A 249 -4.09 -22.22 6.80
C GLU A 249 -5.27 -21.89 5.86
N ALA A 250 -4.97 -21.37 4.66
CA ALA A 250 -5.95 -20.96 3.68
C ALA A 250 -6.76 -22.15 3.11
N GLY A 251 -8.05 -21.91 2.92
CA GLY A 251 -8.97 -22.84 2.26
C GLY A 251 -8.84 -22.85 0.72
N GLN A 252 -9.97 -23.05 0.03
CA GLN A 252 -9.99 -23.05 -1.44
C GLN A 252 -9.86 -21.66 -2.06
N THR A 253 -10.27 -20.62 -1.34
CA THR A 253 -10.21 -19.24 -1.82
C THR A 253 -9.60 -18.35 -0.76
N TRP A 254 -8.89 -17.31 -1.20
CA TRP A 254 -8.36 -16.25 -0.35
C TRP A 254 -8.83 -14.89 -0.88
N ILE A 255 -9.16 -13.97 0.01
CA ILE A 255 -9.48 -12.59 -0.35
C ILE A 255 -8.16 -11.83 -0.40
N MET A 256 -7.90 -11.13 -1.49
CA MET A 256 -6.62 -10.44 -1.71
C MET A 256 -6.79 -8.95 -1.41
N TRP A 257 -6.95 -8.59 -0.13
CA TRP A 257 -7.25 -7.23 0.31
C TRP A 257 -6.11 -6.27 -0.04
N ASP A 258 -4.88 -6.63 0.29
CA ASP A 258 -3.70 -5.77 0.08
C ASP A 258 -3.46 -5.53 -1.41
N LEU A 259 -3.54 -6.62 -2.18
CA LEU A 259 -3.41 -6.58 -3.62
C LEU A 259 -4.49 -5.69 -4.24
N ALA A 260 -5.73 -5.72 -3.75
CA ALA A 260 -6.80 -4.89 -4.29
C ALA A 260 -6.47 -3.39 -4.19
N LEU A 261 -5.89 -2.94 -3.07
CA LEU A 261 -5.44 -1.56 -2.93
C LEU A 261 -4.33 -1.23 -3.93
N VAL A 262 -3.29 -2.07 -3.99
CA VAL A 262 -2.15 -1.84 -4.89
C VAL A 262 -2.59 -1.80 -6.36
N MET A 263 -3.47 -2.71 -6.78
CA MET A 263 -3.98 -2.76 -8.16
C MET A 263 -4.86 -1.55 -8.48
N ALA A 264 -5.73 -1.13 -7.56
CA ALA A 264 -6.57 0.07 -7.73
C ALA A 264 -5.74 1.37 -7.80
N TYR A 265 -4.66 1.44 -7.01
CA TYR A 265 -3.71 2.55 -7.07
C TYR A 265 -2.95 2.59 -8.39
N LEU A 266 -2.44 1.44 -8.86
CA LEU A 266 -1.63 1.37 -10.06
C LEU A 266 -2.43 1.65 -11.33
N ASP A 267 -3.68 1.18 -11.38
CA ASP A 267 -4.61 1.44 -12.47
C ASP A 267 -5.98 1.95 -11.96
N PRO A 268 -6.16 3.28 -11.92
CA PRO A 268 -7.41 3.89 -11.49
C PRO A 268 -8.63 3.50 -12.34
N ALA A 269 -8.46 2.97 -13.55
CA ALA A 269 -9.59 2.51 -14.36
C ALA A 269 -10.23 1.21 -13.84
N LYS A 270 -9.56 0.51 -12.91
CA LYS A 270 -10.06 -0.71 -12.26
C LYS A 270 -10.86 -0.43 -10.98
N ALA A 271 -11.04 0.83 -10.58
CA ALA A 271 -11.74 1.18 -9.35
C ALA A 271 -12.51 2.51 -9.43
N GLU A 272 -13.61 2.62 -8.70
CA GLU A 272 -14.35 3.87 -8.52
C GLU A 272 -13.97 4.50 -7.17
N LYS A 273 -13.62 5.79 -7.16
CA LYS A 273 -13.43 6.58 -5.94
C LYS A 273 -14.56 7.56 -5.73
N ILE A 274 -14.91 7.79 -4.46
CA ILE A 274 -15.85 8.81 -4.02
C ILE A 274 -15.22 9.70 -2.94
N SER A 275 -15.75 10.90 -2.76
CA SER A 275 -15.48 11.72 -1.57
C SER A 275 -16.37 11.26 -0.42
N ALA A 276 -15.81 11.13 0.78
CA ALA A 276 -16.55 10.80 1.99
C ALA A 276 -16.05 11.64 3.16
N LEU A 277 -16.97 12.04 4.03
CA LEU A 277 -16.61 12.59 5.34
C LEU A 277 -15.97 11.49 6.19
N VAL A 278 -14.94 11.88 6.95
CA VAL A 278 -14.39 11.03 8.01
C VAL A 278 -15.44 10.75 9.10
N PRO A 279 -15.24 9.73 9.96
CA PRO A 279 -16.13 9.44 11.09
C PRO A 279 -16.36 10.68 11.98
N PRO A 280 -17.56 10.83 12.58
CA PRO A 280 -17.94 12.02 13.34
C PRO A 280 -17.10 12.27 14.61
N GLU A 281 -16.41 11.24 15.12
CA GLU A 281 -15.45 11.37 16.23
C GLU A 281 -14.10 11.97 15.81
N ASN A 282 -13.85 12.13 14.50
CA ASN A 282 -12.65 12.76 13.94
C ASN A 282 -12.93 14.21 13.48
N ASP A 283 -11.87 14.99 13.27
CA ASP A 283 -11.93 16.35 12.76
C ASP A 283 -12.62 16.37 11.39
N ALA A 284 -13.75 17.06 11.28
CA ALA A 284 -14.58 17.06 10.07
C ALA A 284 -13.80 17.49 8.83
N ARG A 285 -13.60 16.53 7.91
CA ARG A 285 -13.00 16.74 6.59
C ARG A 285 -13.43 15.65 5.62
N GLU A 286 -13.25 15.91 4.34
CA GLU A 286 -13.43 14.92 3.29
C GLU A 286 -12.11 14.22 2.95
N ILE A 287 -12.22 12.94 2.58
CA ILE A 287 -11.15 12.07 2.08
C ILE A 287 -11.65 11.27 0.88
N SER A 288 -10.71 10.73 0.10
CA SER A 288 -11.05 9.82 -1.00
C SER A 288 -11.26 8.41 -0.48
N VAL A 289 -12.27 7.70 -0.99
CA VAL A 289 -12.56 6.32 -0.62
C VAL A 289 -12.83 5.50 -1.87
N TYR A 290 -12.19 4.34 -2.01
CA TYR A 290 -12.56 3.38 -3.04
C TYR A 290 -13.92 2.78 -2.71
N LYS A 291 -14.87 2.92 -3.63
CA LYS A 291 -16.24 2.42 -3.47
C LYS A 291 -16.39 1.03 -4.08
N THR A 292 -15.87 0.84 -5.29
CA THR A 292 -15.96 -0.42 -6.05
C THR A 292 -14.63 -0.73 -6.74
N ILE A 293 -14.41 -2.01 -7.03
CA ILE A 293 -13.28 -2.51 -7.84
C ILE A 293 -13.78 -3.47 -8.92
N ASP A 294 -13.09 -3.52 -10.05
CA ASP A 294 -13.32 -4.50 -11.12
C ASP A 294 -12.44 -5.74 -10.86
N ALA A 295 -12.92 -6.62 -9.98
CA ALA A 295 -12.18 -7.80 -9.55
C ALA A 295 -11.82 -8.74 -10.71
N THR A 296 -12.69 -8.87 -11.72
CA THR A 296 -12.42 -9.72 -12.89
C THR A 296 -11.26 -9.18 -13.72
N LYS A 297 -11.24 -7.87 -14.01
CA LYS A 297 -10.09 -7.25 -14.69
C LYS A 297 -8.83 -7.30 -13.84
N MET A 298 -8.95 -7.14 -12.53
CA MET A 298 -7.80 -7.24 -11.62
C MET A 298 -7.20 -8.65 -11.62
N GLN A 299 -8.00 -9.71 -11.52
CA GLN A 299 -7.51 -11.09 -11.59
C GLN A 299 -6.76 -11.36 -12.90
N ALA A 300 -7.35 -10.99 -14.04
CA ALA A 300 -6.72 -11.17 -15.35
C ALA A 300 -5.40 -10.40 -15.46
N ASP A 301 -5.38 -9.15 -15.00
CA ASP A 301 -4.20 -8.30 -15.03
C ASP A 301 -3.07 -8.82 -14.14
N PHE A 302 -3.37 -9.34 -12.95
CA PHE A 302 -2.37 -9.96 -12.10
C PHE A 302 -1.67 -11.12 -12.80
N TRP A 303 -2.44 -12.04 -13.40
CA TRP A 303 -1.87 -13.20 -14.08
C TRP A 303 -1.09 -12.82 -15.34
N ASN A 304 -1.59 -11.87 -16.14
CA ASN A 304 -0.85 -11.33 -17.28
C ASN A 304 0.51 -10.74 -16.84
N ARG A 305 0.55 -10.03 -15.72
CA ARG A 305 1.79 -9.48 -15.17
C ARG A 305 2.76 -10.57 -14.69
N MET A 306 2.23 -11.70 -14.20
CA MET A 306 3.03 -12.87 -13.81
C MET A 306 3.61 -13.64 -15.02
N GLU A 307 3.06 -13.47 -16.21
CA GLU A 307 3.63 -14.02 -17.46
C GLU A 307 4.77 -13.17 -18.02
N GLY A 308 4.74 -11.85 -17.79
CA GLY A 308 5.83 -10.94 -18.14
C GLY A 308 7.12 -11.27 -17.38
N LYS A 309 8.23 -11.39 -18.14
CA LYS A 309 9.59 -11.49 -17.59
C LYS A 309 9.96 -10.20 -16.86
#